data_AF-A0A6N8L5I0-F1
#
_entry.id   AF-A0A6N8L5I0-F1
#
_cell.length_a   1.000
_cell.length_b   1.000
_cell.length_c   1.000
_cell.angle_alpha   90.00
_cell.angle_beta   90.00
_cell.angle_gamma   90.00
#
_symmetry.space_group_name_H-M   'P 1'
#
loop_
_entity.id
_entity.type
_entity.pdbx_description
1 polymer ?
#
loop_
_entity_poly.entity_id
_entity_poly.type
_entity_poly.pdbx_seq_one_letter_code
_entity_poly.pdbx_strand_id
1 'polypeptide(L)'
;MTLADFLSPISRAELGPEVNYYNSQFGHSIVKYEDSFPEIFEEEHKPHLAFIGIEEDRAAVNNKGAAKGADKVRRYLYELYQGDYPVKMVDLGNIKAGATIKDTYIAVKLVMEELIKHDILPIVIGGGHDLTYAQYMAYENLEQRVDVAIIDAKFDLDQDYSEQTTLNSNTFLNHIILHQPDYLFNLSNIAYQTYLVSKESINMYDKLFFNALRLGAFAGKLDQAEPIIRSADLVSFDIGAIRASEACGNANAGPNGLYGDEACQLARYAGMSDKCSSVGFYEYNPTFDPMGQTGMLIAQMIWCFIDGYYGRKKDAPMYPKSNYMIYRTTLEAEDYELVFVKSKKSDRWWMQVPYFGSKSVNERFYLVPCRYEDYQLAVSGEMPDLWWKTHQKLQ
;
A
#
# COMPACT_ATOMS: atom_id res chain seq x y z
N MET A 1 -6.56 -6.75 -26.54
CA MET A 1 -6.36 -7.76 -25.48
C MET A 1 -7.39 -7.48 -24.42
N THR A 2 -8.05 -8.52 -23.95
CA THR A 2 -8.94 -8.46 -22.80
C THR A 2 -8.13 -8.75 -21.52
N LEU A 3 -8.62 -8.31 -20.36
CA LEU A 3 -7.98 -8.61 -19.07
C LEU A 3 -7.74 -10.12 -18.86
N ALA A 4 -8.67 -10.95 -19.33
CA ALA A 4 -8.59 -12.40 -19.27
C ALA A 4 -7.36 -12.98 -19.98
N ASP A 5 -6.78 -12.26 -20.97
CA ASP A 5 -5.60 -12.72 -21.71
C ASP A 5 -4.34 -12.78 -20.83
N PHE A 6 -4.31 -12.00 -19.73
CA PHE A 6 -3.17 -11.93 -18.81
C PHE A 6 -3.32 -12.85 -17.59
N LEU A 7 -4.53 -13.35 -17.34
CA LEU A 7 -4.90 -14.01 -16.10
C LEU A 7 -5.21 -15.49 -16.32
N SER A 8 -4.71 -16.33 -15.43
CA SER A 8 -5.14 -17.72 -15.32
C SER A 8 -6.07 -17.93 -14.15
N PRO A 9 -7.06 -18.83 -14.28
CA PRO A 9 -7.98 -19.15 -13.22
C PRO A 9 -7.27 -19.75 -12.00
N ILE A 10 -7.96 -19.71 -10.87
CA ILE A 10 -7.49 -20.25 -9.60
C ILE A 10 -7.32 -21.77 -9.69
N SER A 11 -6.20 -22.28 -9.19
CA SER A 11 -5.97 -23.72 -9.12
C SER A 11 -6.74 -24.34 -7.95
N ARG A 12 -7.85 -25.04 -8.24
CA ARG A 12 -8.63 -25.79 -7.22
C ARG A 12 -7.75 -26.77 -6.42
N ALA A 13 -6.73 -27.36 -7.05
CA ALA A 13 -5.81 -28.28 -6.39
C ALA A 13 -4.95 -27.62 -5.30
N GLU A 14 -4.65 -26.33 -5.45
CA GLU A 14 -3.82 -25.59 -4.48
C GLU A 14 -4.63 -25.10 -3.26
N LEU A 15 -5.96 -25.01 -3.38
CA LEU A 15 -6.86 -24.66 -2.27
C LEU A 15 -6.98 -25.77 -1.21
N GLY A 16 -6.51 -26.98 -1.51
CA GLY A 16 -6.57 -28.13 -0.62
C GLY A 16 -7.78 -29.04 -0.89
N PRO A 17 -8.18 -29.90 0.06
CA PRO A 17 -9.35 -30.77 -0.12
C PRO A 17 -10.61 -29.95 -0.40
N GLU A 18 -11.58 -30.49 -1.15
CA GLU A 18 -12.84 -29.80 -1.42
C GLU A 18 -13.56 -29.45 -0.10
N VAL A 19 -13.48 -28.17 0.28
CA VAL A 19 -14.19 -27.63 1.44
C VAL A 19 -15.38 -26.85 0.92
N ASN A 20 -16.57 -27.28 1.31
CA ASN A 20 -17.76 -26.43 1.20
C ASN A 20 -17.62 -25.31 2.24
N TYR A 21 -17.40 -24.08 1.76
CA TYR A 21 -17.33 -22.91 2.63
C TYR A 21 -18.72 -22.56 3.17
N TYR A 22 -18.79 -22.17 4.44
CA TYR A 22 -20.00 -21.63 5.05
C TYR A 22 -20.35 -20.27 4.42
N ASN A 23 -21.63 -19.89 4.44
CA ASN A 23 -22.13 -18.65 3.82
C ASN A 23 -21.42 -17.38 4.30
N SER A 24 -20.89 -17.40 5.52
CA SER A 24 -20.16 -16.29 6.14
C SER A 24 -18.65 -16.34 5.94
N GLN A 25 -18.11 -17.33 5.21
CA GLN A 25 -16.68 -17.41 4.89
C GLN A 25 -16.39 -16.76 3.54
N PHE A 26 -15.20 -16.17 3.40
CA PHE A 26 -14.76 -15.54 2.15
C PHE A 26 -14.75 -16.51 0.96
N GLY A 27 -14.44 -17.78 1.19
CA GLY A 27 -14.52 -18.80 0.15
C GLY A 27 -15.93 -19.00 -0.42
N HIS A 28 -16.98 -18.59 0.28
CA HIS A 28 -18.34 -18.57 -0.26
C HIS A 28 -18.70 -17.22 -0.89
N SER A 29 -18.30 -16.10 -0.27
CA SER A 29 -18.74 -14.76 -0.68
C SER A 29 -17.91 -14.13 -1.80
N ILE A 30 -16.66 -14.54 -2.00
CA ILE A 30 -15.81 -14.05 -3.10
C ILE A 30 -16.19 -14.75 -4.40
N VAL A 31 -16.43 -13.96 -5.45
CA VAL A 31 -16.60 -14.47 -6.82
C VAL A 31 -15.25 -14.94 -7.34
N LYS A 32 -15.15 -16.16 -7.86
CA LYS A 32 -13.87 -16.78 -8.24
C LYS A 32 -13.77 -16.98 -9.74
N TYR A 33 -12.64 -16.60 -10.33
CA TYR A 33 -12.28 -17.02 -11.68
C TYR A 33 -11.79 -18.47 -11.67
N GLU A 34 -12.67 -19.42 -12.00
CA GLU A 34 -12.35 -20.86 -12.07
C GLU A 34 -12.44 -21.39 -13.51
N ASP A 35 -13.63 -21.34 -14.11
CA ASP A 35 -13.89 -21.90 -15.44
C ASP A 35 -14.14 -20.80 -16.49
N SER A 36 -14.77 -19.69 -16.09
CA SER A 36 -15.07 -18.54 -16.94
C SER A 36 -14.68 -17.24 -16.27
N PHE A 37 -14.13 -16.29 -17.05
CA PHE A 37 -13.76 -14.98 -16.54
C PHE A 37 -15.02 -14.22 -16.07
N PRO A 38 -15.03 -13.65 -14.85
CA PRO A 38 -16.20 -12.96 -14.32
C PRO A 38 -16.45 -11.62 -15.04
N GLU A 39 -17.72 -11.26 -15.23
CA GLU A 39 -18.15 -9.97 -15.79
C GLU A 39 -18.04 -8.87 -14.73
N ILE A 40 -16.85 -8.29 -14.58
CA ILE A 40 -16.53 -7.36 -13.49
C ILE A 40 -16.78 -5.87 -13.79
N PHE A 41 -17.11 -5.52 -15.04
CA PHE A 41 -17.30 -4.13 -15.48
C PHE A 41 -18.76 -3.72 -15.64
N GLU A 42 -19.69 -4.66 -15.45
CA GLU A 42 -21.11 -4.35 -15.42
C GLU A 42 -21.51 -3.81 -14.04
N GLU A 43 -22.22 -2.68 -13.98
CA GLU A 43 -22.56 -1.99 -12.72
C GLU A 43 -23.25 -2.90 -11.69
N GLU A 44 -24.06 -3.85 -12.13
CA GLU A 44 -24.78 -4.79 -11.25
C GLU A 44 -23.83 -5.80 -10.57
N HIS A 45 -22.72 -6.14 -11.24
CA HIS A 45 -21.75 -7.16 -10.84
C HIS A 45 -20.39 -6.59 -10.44
N LYS A 46 -20.20 -5.28 -10.53
CA LYS A 46 -18.94 -4.59 -10.27
C LYS A 46 -18.47 -4.83 -8.82
N PRO A 47 -17.32 -5.50 -8.62
CA PRO A 47 -16.76 -5.73 -7.29
C PRO A 47 -16.14 -4.44 -6.74
N HIS A 48 -16.02 -4.34 -5.43
CA HIS A 48 -15.26 -3.25 -4.81
C HIS A 48 -13.75 -3.56 -4.75
N LEU A 49 -13.42 -4.84 -4.62
CA LEU A 49 -12.06 -5.34 -4.39
C LEU A 49 -11.75 -6.49 -5.36
N ALA A 50 -10.52 -6.58 -5.84
CA ALA A 50 -10.05 -7.69 -6.68
C ALA A 50 -8.77 -8.32 -6.10
N PHE A 51 -8.80 -9.62 -5.78
CA PHE A 51 -7.61 -10.38 -5.40
C PHE A 51 -6.89 -10.88 -6.65
N ILE A 52 -5.57 -10.66 -6.71
CA ILE A 52 -4.74 -11.04 -7.86
C ILE A 52 -3.41 -11.60 -7.33
N GLY A 53 -3.06 -12.80 -7.79
CA GLY A 53 -1.72 -13.33 -7.58
C GLY A 53 -0.79 -12.99 -8.75
N ILE A 54 0.51 -12.86 -8.50
CA ILE A 54 1.52 -12.70 -9.55
C ILE A 54 2.54 -13.82 -9.43
N GLU A 55 2.65 -14.65 -10.47
CA GLU A 55 3.56 -15.79 -10.53
C GLU A 55 4.96 -15.37 -11.02
N GLU A 56 5.56 -14.34 -10.43
CA GLU A 56 6.88 -13.81 -10.84
C GLU A 56 7.79 -13.57 -9.64
N ASP A 57 8.94 -14.25 -9.64
CA ASP A 57 9.97 -14.15 -8.60
C ASP A 57 11.39 -14.12 -9.17
N ARG A 58 11.57 -13.99 -10.50
CA ARG A 58 12.89 -13.99 -11.12
C ARG A 58 13.77 -12.82 -10.66
N ALA A 59 13.14 -11.73 -10.24
CA ALA A 59 13.76 -10.53 -9.70
C ALA A 59 13.76 -10.47 -8.15
N ALA A 60 13.19 -11.48 -7.47
CA ALA A 60 13.21 -11.62 -6.02
C ALA A 60 14.60 -12.10 -5.56
N VAL A 61 15.45 -11.18 -5.10
CA VAL A 61 16.84 -11.47 -4.76
C VAL A 61 16.89 -12.40 -3.55
N ASN A 62 17.54 -13.55 -3.73
CA ASN A 62 17.66 -14.62 -2.73
C ASN A 62 16.34 -15.24 -2.26
N ASN A 63 15.19 -14.98 -2.90
CA ASN A 63 13.88 -15.46 -2.43
C ASN A 63 13.08 -16.24 -3.50
N LYS A 64 13.78 -17.05 -4.30
CA LYS A 64 13.15 -17.93 -5.30
C LYS A 64 12.14 -18.89 -4.66
N GLY A 65 10.94 -18.95 -5.22
CA GLY A 65 9.78 -19.69 -4.72
C GLY A 65 8.59 -18.78 -4.38
N ALA A 66 8.80 -17.46 -4.30
CA ALA A 66 7.76 -16.48 -3.96
C ALA A 66 6.60 -16.42 -4.98
N ALA A 67 6.83 -16.83 -6.23
CA ALA A 67 5.80 -16.90 -7.26
C ALA A 67 4.59 -17.80 -6.89
N LYS A 68 4.76 -18.69 -5.91
CA LYS A 68 3.70 -19.60 -5.41
C LYS A 68 2.92 -19.05 -4.21
N GLY A 69 3.26 -17.85 -3.74
CA GLY A 69 2.71 -17.28 -2.51
C GLY A 69 1.20 -17.08 -2.55
N ALA A 70 0.68 -16.56 -3.67
CA ALA A 70 -0.74 -16.19 -3.80
C ALA A 70 -1.70 -17.35 -3.54
N ASP A 71 -1.45 -18.52 -4.14
CA ASP A 71 -2.32 -19.69 -3.97
C ASP A 71 -2.30 -20.22 -2.53
N LYS A 72 -1.16 -20.14 -1.83
CA LYS A 72 -1.07 -20.51 -0.42
C LYS A 72 -1.83 -19.53 0.48
N VAL A 73 -1.76 -18.23 0.19
CA VAL A 73 -2.55 -17.22 0.90
C VAL A 73 -4.05 -17.44 0.68
N ARG A 74 -4.47 -17.71 -0.57
CA ARG A 74 -5.90 -17.98 -0.91
C ARG A 74 -6.50 -19.07 -0.04
N ARG A 75 -5.77 -20.18 0.14
CA ARG A 75 -6.22 -21.30 0.97
C ARG A 75 -6.64 -20.84 2.37
N TYR A 76 -5.81 -20.03 3.03
CA TYR A 76 -6.12 -19.52 4.37
C TYR A 76 -7.18 -18.42 4.33
N LEU A 77 -7.11 -17.52 3.36
CA LEU A 77 -8.05 -16.40 3.23
C LEU A 77 -9.49 -16.87 3.07
N TYR A 78 -9.73 -17.89 2.24
CA TYR A 78 -11.07 -18.40 1.96
C TYR A 78 -11.73 -19.04 3.19
N GLU A 79 -10.94 -19.55 4.14
CA GLU A 79 -11.45 -20.14 5.38
C GLU A 79 -11.87 -19.07 6.42
N LEU A 80 -11.43 -17.82 6.26
CA LEU A 80 -11.77 -16.74 7.18
C LEU A 80 -13.24 -16.32 7.05
N TYR A 81 -13.84 -16.00 8.18
CA TYR A 81 -15.19 -15.47 8.26
C TYR A 81 -15.18 -13.97 7.97
N GLN A 82 -16.10 -13.50 7.14
CA GLN A 82 -16.28 -12.07 6.88
C GLN A 82 -16.77 -11.33 8.15
N GLY A 83 -16.47 -10.03 8.23
CA GLY A 83 -17.03 -9.15 9.26
C GLY A 83 -18.52 -8.84 9.03
N ASP A 84 -19.07 -7.92 9.82
CA ASP A 84 -20.47 -7.51 9.73
C ASP A 84 -20.73 -6.51 8.58
N TYR A 85 -20.41 -6.94 7.36
CA TYR A 85 -20.60 -6.17 6.13
C TYR A 85 -20.69 -7.11 4.91
N PRO A 86 -21.48 -6.74 3.87
CA PRO A 86 -21.55 -7.52 2.64
C PRO A 86 -20.28 -7.31 1.82
N VAL A 87 -19.50 -8.38 1.65
CA VAL A 87 -18.30 -8.35 0.80
C VAL A 87 -18.68 -8.47 -0.66
N LYS A 88 -18.31 -7.47 -1.47
CA LYS A 88 -18.29 -7.50 -2.93
C LYS A 88 -16.84 -7.57 -3.41
N MET A 89 -16.36 -8.78 -3.62
CA MET A 89 -14.98 -9.04 -3.99
C MET A 89 -14.90 -10.14 -5.03
N VAL A 90 -13.93 -10.01 -5.94
CA VAL A 90 -13.62 -11.01 -6.94
C VAL A 90 -12.18 -11.50 -6.73
N ASP A 91 -11.91 -12.77 -6.99
CA ASP A 91 -10.57 -13.30 -7.16
C ASP A 91 -10.36 -13.62 -8.64
N LEU A 92 -9.47 -12.84 -9.25
CA LEU A 92 -9.19 -12.89 -10.68
C LEU A 92 -8.10 -13.91 -11.02
N GLY A 93 -7.68 -14.74 -10.06
CA GLY A 93 -6.64 -15.73 -10.27
C GLY A 93 -5.25 -15.10 -10.37
N ASN A 94 -4.40 -15.64 -11.23
CA ASN A 94 -2.98 -15.29 -11.26
C ASN A 94 -2.57 -14.65 -12.59
N ILE A 95 -1.77 -13.59 -12.53
CA ILE A 95 -0.97 -13.13 -13.66
C ILE A 95 0.21 -14.09 -13.81
N LYS A 96 0.30 -14.75 -14.96
CA LYS A 96 1.40 -15.66 -15.28
C LYS A 96 2.68 -14.89 -15.58
N ALA A 97 3.83 -15.43 -15.19
CA ALA A 97 5.11 -14.92 -15.67
C ALA A 97 5.15 -14.92 -17.20
N GLY A 98 5.45 -13.76 -17.78
CA GLY A 98 5.69 -13.63 -19.20
C GLY A 98 7.01 -14.29 -19.63
N ALA A 99 7.28 -14.31 -20.93
CA ALA A 99 8.54 -14.86 -21.45
C ALA A 99 9.75 -14.14 -20.82
N THR A 100 9.66 -12.82 -20.68
CA THR A 100 10.61 -11.99 -19.93
C THR A 100 9.96 -11.35 -18.70
N ILE A 101 10.78 -10.91 -17.75
CA ILE A 101 10.31 -10.21 -16.54
C ILE A 101 9.57 -8.92 -16.93
N LYS A 102 10.04 -8.22 -17.98
CA LYS A 102 9.41 -7.00 -18.51
C LYS A 102 8.00 -7.27 -19.02
N ASP A 103 7.77 -8.41 -19.67
CA ASP A 103 6.43 -8.80 -20.14
C ASP A 103 5.48 -8.96 -18.95
N THR A 104 5.95 -9.56 -17.85
CA THR A 104 5.17 -9.63 -16.60
C THR A 104 4.86 -8.23 -16.07
N TYR A 105 5.83 -7.32 -16.01
CA TYR A 105 5.59 -5.96 -15.52
C TYR A 105 4.54 -5.21 -16.35
N ILE A 106 4.55 -5.39 -17.68
CA ILE A 106 3.53 -4.80 -18.56
C ILE A 106 2.16 -5.42 -18.28
N ALA A 107 2.06 -6.74 -18.11
CA ALA A 107 0.81 -7.40 -17.78
C ALA A 107 0.24 -6.90 -16.44
N VAL A 108 1.07 -6.80 -15.40
CA VAL A 108 0.69 -6.26 -14.09
C VAL A 108 0.22 -4.81 -14.23
N LYS A 109 0.99 -3.95 -14.91
CA LYS A 109 0.61 -2.56 -15.17
C LYS A 109 -0.79 -2.47 -15.79
N LEU A 110 -1.03 -3.19 -16.89
CA LEU A 110 -2.30 -3.11 -17.62
C LEU A 110 -3.48 -3.63 -16.80
N VAL A 111 -3.29 -4.72 -16.06
CA VAL A 111 -4.34 -5.28 -15.19
C VAL A 111 -4.69 -4.31 -14.06
N MET A 112 -3.67 -3.75 -13.39
CA MET A 112 -3.87 -2.78 -12.32
C MET A 112 -4.52 -1.49 -12.85
N GLU A 113 -4.03 -0.95 -13.97
CA GLU A 113 -4.54 0.30 -14.56
C GLU A 113 -6.05 0.19 -14.83
N GLU A 114 -6.47 -0.91 -15.47
CA GLU A 114 -7.87 -1.13 -15.82
C GLU A 114 -8.77 -1.23 -14.58
N LEU A 115 -8.34 -1.96 -13.55
CA LEU A 115 -9.11 -2.09 -12.31
C LEU A 115 -9.24 -0.77 -11.57
N ILE A 116 -8.14 -0.01 -11.44
CA ILE A 116 -8.13 1.28 -10.77
C ILE A 116 -9.01 2.29 -11.54
N LYS A 117 -8.94 2.32 -12.88
CA LYS A 117 -9.82 3.15 -13.74
C LYS A 117 -11.30 2.91 -13.49
N HIS A 118 -11.64 1.67 -13.15
CA HIS A 118 -13.00 1.25 -12.87
C HIS A 118 -13.34 1.28 -11.37
N ASP A 119 -12.57 1.96 -10.50
CA ASP A 119 -12.78 2.02 -9.05
C ASP A 119 -12.83 0.63 -8.36
N ILE A 120 -12.16 -0.36 -8.93
CA ILE A 120 -11.99 -1.69 -8.33
C ILE A 120 -10.59 -1.72 -7.69
N LEU A 121 -10.51 -1.82 -6.36
CA LEU A 121 -9.22 -1.78 -5.66
C LEU A 121 -8.52 -3.15 -5.76
N PRO A 122 -7.35 -3.26 -6.42
CA PRO A 122 -6.61 -4.51 -6.48
C PRO A 122 -5.82 -4.75 -5.18
N ILE A 123 -5.95 -5.98 -4.67
CA ILE A 123 -5.18 -6.58 -3.60
C ILE A 123 -4.25 -7.61 -4.23
N VAL A 124 -2.98 -7.25 -4.34
CA VAL A 124 -1.97 -8.04 -5.07
C VAL A 124 -1.17 -8.90 -4.10
N ILE A 125 -0.95 -10.18 -4.46
CA ILE A 125 -0.06 -11.09 -3.73
C ILE A 125 1.05 -11.61 -4.63
N GLY A 126 2.28 -11.40 -4.18
CA GLY A 126 3.50 -12.00 -4.71
C GLY A 126 4.07 -11.29 -5.94
N GLY A 127 5.11 -11.86 -6.56
CA GLY A 127 6.17 -12.62 -5.89
C GLY A 127 7.21 -11.66 -5.34
N GLY A 128 8.20 -11.31 -6.15
CA GLY A 128 9.25 -10.36 -5.76
C GLY A 128 8.73 -8.94 -5.50
N HIS A 129 9.39 -8.22 -4.60
CA HIS A 129 8.99 -6.85 -4.23
C HIS A 129 9.15 -5.83 -5.36
N ASP A 130 9.96 -6.16 -6.37
CA ASP A 130 10.13 -5.40 -7.60
C ASP A 130 8.82 -5.14 -8.35
N LEU A 131 7.82 -6.02 -8.18
CA LEU A 131 6.50 -5.87 -8.78
C LEU A 131 5.75 -4.62 -8.28
N THR A 132 6.19 -4.03 -7.15
CA THR A 132 5.73 -2.70 -6.72
C THR A 132 5.96 -1.65 -7.81
N TYR A 133 7.06 -1.73 -8.58
CA TYR A 133 7.31 -0.83 -9.69
C TYR A 133 6.26 -0.99 -10.80
N ALA A 134 5.84 -2.22 -11.09
CA ALA A 134 4.79 -2.48 -12.07
C ALA A 134 3.42 -1.99 -11.59
N GLN A 135 3.12 -2.15 -10.29
CA GLN A 135 1.92 -1.59 -9.66
C GLN A 135 1.94 -0.05 -9.71
N TYR A 136 3.08 0.58 -9.45
CA TYR A 136 3.26 2.03 -9.56
C TYR A 136 3.02 2.53 -10.99
N MET A 137 3.56 1.83 -12.00
CA MET A 137 3.35 2.17 -13.42
C MET A 137 1.89 2.17 -13.85
N ALA A 138 0.99 1.49 -13.14
CA ALA A 138 -0.44 1.49 -13.43
C ALA A 138 -1.08 2.88 -13.33
N TYR A 139 -0.47 3.78 -12.55
CA TYR A 139 -0.97 5.12 -12.32
C TYR A 139 -0.54 6.14 -13.39
N GLU A 140 0.44 5.79 -14.24
CA GLU A 140 1.00 6.69 -15.26
C GLU A 140 -0.08 7.30 -16.17
N ASN A 141 -1.03 6.49 -16.63
CA ASN A 141 -2.10 6.91 -17.54
C ASN A 141 -3.35 7.44 -16.83
N LEU A 142 -3.33 7.55 -15.50
CA LEU A 142 -4.45 8.08 -14.70
C LEU A 142 -4.36 9.60 -14.49
N GLU A 143 -3.30 10.23 -15.03
CA GLU A 143 -3.03 11.67 -14.95
C GLU A 143 -3.03 12.23 -13.50
N GLN A 144 -2.68 11.38 -12.54
CA GLN A 144 -2.63 11.72 -11.11
C GLN A 144 -1.24 11.47 -10.58
N ARG A 145 -0.69 12.45 -9.85
CA ARG A 145 0.48 12.17 -9.02
C ARG A 145 0.05 11.32 -7.83
N VAL A 146 0.89 10.37 -7.44
CA VAL A 146 0.58 9.38 -6.41
C VAL A 146 1.49 9.49 -5.21
N ASP A 147 0.90 9.21 -4.05
CA ASP A 147 1.62 8.96 -2.82
C ASP A 147 1.81 7.46 -2.63
N VAL A 148 3.07 7.05 -2.47
CA VAL A 148 3.45 5.65 -2.29
C VAL A 148 3.92 5.43 -0.85
N ALA A 149 3.33 4.46 -0.17
CA ALA A 149 3.81 3.98 1.13
C ALA A 149 4.38 2.56 0.98
N ILE A 150 5.64 2.40 1.39
CA ILE A 150 6.36 1.13 1.43
C ILE A 150 6.52 0.74 2.90
N ILE A 151 6.02 -0.43 3.28
CA ILE A 151 6.22 -1.01 4.61
C ILE A 151 7.27 -2.10 4.47
N ASP A 152 8.48 -1.81 4.96
CA ASP A 152 9.67 -2.64 4.75
C ASP A 152 10.69 -2.43 5.88
N ALA A 153 11.51 -3.44 6.15
CA ALA A 153 12.70 -3.31 6.99
C ALA A 153 13.83 -2.50 6.32
N LYS A 154 13.81 -2.33 4.99
CA LYS A 154 14.85 -1.68 4.18
C LYS A 154 14.26 -0.66 3.20
N PHE A 155 15.13 0.05 2.48
CA PHE A 155 14.73 0.99 1.43
C PHE A 155 14.86 0.41 0.03
N ASP A 156 15.47 -0.76 -0.16
CA ASP A 156 15.60 -1.42 -1.47
C ASP A 156 15.98 -0.46 -2.61
N LEU A 157 17.07 0.24 -2.31
CA LEU A 157 17.60 1.37 -3.04
C LEU A 157 19.12 1.21 -3.15
N ASP A 158 19.60 1.18 -4.39
CA ASP A 158 21.01 1.18 -4.71
C ASP A 158 21.64 2.56 -4.45
N GLN A 159 22.89 2.57 -3.98
CA GLN A 159 23.62 3.79 -3.60
C GLN A 159 24.17 4.55 -4.81
N ASP A 160 24.36 3.87 -5.94
CA ASP A 160 24.92 4.48 -7.15
C ASP A 160 23.89 5.29 -7.95
N TYR A 161 22.59 5.19 -7.61
CA TYR A 161 21.47 5.93 -8.22
C TYR A 161 21.53 6.05 -9.74
N SER A 162 21.93 4.95 -10.40
CA SER A 162 22.14 4.92 -11.84
C SER A 162 20.88 4.45 -12.55
N GLU A 163 20.56 5.05 -13.69
CA GLU A 163 19.55 4.51 -14.61
C GLU A 163 19.93 3.11 -15.15
N GLN A 164 21.20 2.71 -14.99
CA GLN A 164 21.70 1.39 -15.36
C GLN A 164 21.53 0.34 -14.24
N THR A 165 21.07 0.75 -13.05
CA THR A 165 20.77 -0.19 -11.97
C THR A 165 19.76 -1.22 -12.46
N THR A 166 20.03 -2.50 -12.16
CA THR A 166 19.14 -3.58 -12.57
C THR A 166 17.90 -3.58 -11.70
N LEU A 167 16.71 -3.57 -12.29
CA LEU A 167 15.44 -3.63 -11.57
C LEU A 167 15.26 -5.01 -10.91
N ASN A 168 15.33 -5.04 -9.57
CA ASN A 168 15.09 -6.22 -8.73
C ASN A 168 14.52 -5.81 -7.37
N SER A 169 14.22 -6.80 -6.51
CA SER A 169 13.59 -6.58 -5.20
C SER A 169 14.39 -5.68 -4.26
N ASN A 170 15.71 -5.50 -4.48
CA ASN A 170 16.57 -4.66 -3.64
C ASN A 170 16.84 -3.27 -4.24
N THR A 171 16.29 -2.94 -5.41
CA THR A 171 16.64 -1.72 -6.17
C THR A 171 15.45 -1.05 -6.85
N PHE A 172 14.23 -1.57 -6.67
CA PHE A 172 13.05 -1.09 -7.38
C PHE A 172 12.70 0.36 -7.04
N LEU A 173 13.09 0.88 -5.86
CA LEU A 173 12.87 2.28 -5.52
C LEU A 173 13.67 3.23 -6.41
N ASN A 174 14.86 2.84 -6.89
CA ASN A 174 15.60 3.66 -7.87
C ASN A 174 14.76 3.89 -9.13
N HIS A 175 14.05 2.85 -9.58
CA HIS A 175 13.21 2.93 -10.77
C HIS A 175 11.94 3.74 -10.54
N ILE A 176 11.34 3.70 -9.35
CA ILE A 176 10.20 4.56 -9.01
C ILE A 176 10.64 6.04 -8.98
N ILE A 177 11.74 6.35 -8.29
CA ILE A 177 12.23 7.72 -8.11
C ILE A 177 12.71 8.34 -9.43
N LEU A 178 13.35 7.56 -10.30
CA LEU A 178 13.86 8.02 -11.60
C LEU A 178 12.87 7.84 -12.74
N HIS A 179 11.65 7.36 -12.47
CA HIS A 179 10.66 7.09 -13.51
C HIS A 179 10.29 8.36 -14.29
N GLN A 180 10.10 8.22 -15.61
CA GLN A 180 9.63 9.30 -16.47
C GLN A 180 8.45 8.80 -17.32
N PRO A 181 7.33 9.55 -17.38
CA PRO A 181 7.10 10.86 -16.77
C PRO A 181 6.98 10.80 -15.24
N ASP A 182 7.33 11.88 -14.54
CA ASP A 182 7.24 11.95 -13.08
C ASP A 182 5.78 12.16 -12.60
N TYR A 183 5.25 11.13 -11.95
CA TYR A 183 3.97 11.17 -11.22
C TYR A 183 4.12 10.73 -9.76
N LEU A 184 5.33 10.70 -9.20
CA LEU A 184 5.52 10.46 -7.77
C LEU A 184 5.38 11.78 -7.02
N PHE A 185 4.33 11.95 -6.20
CA PHE A 185 4.23 13.13 -5.32
C PHE A 185 4.96 12.93 -3.99
N ASN A 186 4.83 11.74 -3.41
CA ASN A 186 5.48 11.41 -2.15
C ASN A 186 5.84 9.94 -2.09
N LEU A 187 7.00 9.66 -1.50
CA LEU A 187 7.38 8.32 -1.08
C LEU A 187 7.53 8.30 0.44
N SER A 188 6.93 7.30 1.07
CA SER A 188 7.02 7.08 2.49
C SER A 188 7.49 5.66 2.77
N ASN A 189 8.59 5.52 3.50
CA ASN A 189 9.05 4.21 3.95
C ASN A 189 8.77 4.05 5.45
N ILE A 190 8.15 2.94 5.84
CA ILE A 190 7.66 2.66 7.19
C ILE A 190 8.27 1.35 7.66
N ALA A 191 8.64 1.29 8.94
CA ALA A 191 9.21 0.11 9.61
C ALA A 191 10.69 -0.19 9.28
N TYR A 192 11.38 0.73 8.60
CA TYR A 192 12.80 0.51 8.31
C TYR A 192 13.64 0.40 9.58
N GLN A 193 14.73 -0.36 9.46
CA GLN A 193 15.68 -0.62 10.54
C GLN A 193 17.00 0.06 10.20
N THR A 194 17.45 1.02 11.02
CA THR A 194 18.61 1.88 10.72
C THR A 194 19.89 1.11 10.40
N TYR A 195 20.10 -0.08 10.96
CA TYR A 195 21.28 -0.89 10.67
C TYR A 195 21.22 -1.64 9.33
N LEU A 196 20.08 -1.63 8.63
CA LEU A 196 19.91 -2.20 7.30
C LEU A 196 19.85 -1.13 6.19
N VAL A 197 19.89 0.15 6.56
CA VAL A 197 19.77 1.28 5.63
C VAL A 197 21.00 2.17 5.73
N SER A 198 21.58 2.55 4.58
CA SER A 198 22.75 3.42 4.54
C SER A 198 22.39 4.86 4.96
N LYS A 199 23.39 5.62 5.42
CA LYS A 199 23.17 7.03 5.76
C LYS A 199 22.86 7.86 4.51
N GLU A 200 23.45 7.47 3.39
CA GLU A 200 23.30 8.07 2.08
C GLU A 200 21.83 7.97 1.62
N SER A 201 21.20 6.82 1.79
CA SER A 201 19.78 6.61 1.48
C SER A 201 18.85 7.42 2.39
N ILE A 202 19.15 7.52 3.69
CA ILE A 202 18.38 8.37 4.62
C ILE A 202 18.50 9.85 4.21
N ASN A 203 19.72 10.32 3.93
CA ASN A 203 19.97 11.68 3.49
C ASN A 203 19.28 11.99 2.15
N MET A 204 19.17 11.00 1.24
CA MET A 204 18.41 11.16 0.00
C MET A 204 16.92 11.38 0.29
N TYR A 205 16.32 10.57 1.17
CA TYR A 205 14.92 10.76 1.59
C TYR A 205 14.67 12.17 2.13
N ASP A 206 15.57 12.69 2.97
CA ASP A 206 15.45 14.04 3.50
C ASP A 206 15.61 15.12 2.41
N LYS A 207 16.57 14.96 1.49
CA LYS A 207 16.77 15.90 0.36
C LYS A 207 15.58 15.94 -0.61
N LEU A 208 14.92 14.80 -0.83
CA LEU A 208 13.72 14.69 -1.66
C LEU A 208 12.43 15.00 -0.89
N PHE A 209 12.54 15.39 0.39
CA PHE A 209 11.41 15.68 1.28
C PHE A 209 10.41 14.51 1.41
N PHE A 210 10.93 13.29 1.31
CA PHE A 210 10.21 12.05 1.56
C PHE A 210 10.11 11.75 3.05
N ASN A 211 9.24 10.80 3.39
CA ASN A 211 9.02 10.37 4.77
C ASN A 211 9.72 9.03 5.02
N ALA A 212 10.37 8.92 6.18
CA ALA A 212 10.94 7.67 6.65
C ALA A 212 10.59 7.49 8.13
N LEU A 213 9.77 6.48 8.45
CA LEU A 213 9.34 6.16 9.80
C LEU A 213 10.06 4.90 10.30
N ARG A 214 11.07 5.09 11.15
CA ARG A 214 11.88 4.00 11.72
C ARG A 214 11.03 3.12 12.63
N LEU A 215 11.18 1.80 12.57
CA LEU A 215 10.46 0.84 13.42
C LEU A 215 10.46 1.25 14.91
N GLY A 216 11.63 1.57 15.46
CA GLY A 216 11.77 1.93 16.87
C GLY A 216 11.11 3.25 17.29
N ALA A 217 10.71 4.11 16.35
CA ALA A 217 10.05 5.39 16.64
C ALA A 217 8.54 5.21 16.91
N PHE A 218 7.92 4.20 16.31
CA PHE A 218 6.47 3.97 16.41
C PHE A 218 6.10 2.60 16.99
N ALA A 219 7.06 1.77 17.40
CA ALA A 219 6.80 0.55 18.16
C ALA A 219 5.95 0.88 19.42
N GLY A 220 4.82 0.20 19.57
CA GLY A 220 3.83 0.50 20.63
C GLY A 220 3.02 1.78 20.45
N LYS A 221 3.18 2.50 19.32
CA LYS A 221 2.48 3.75 18.95
C LYS A 221 2.15 3.75 17.46
N LEU A 222 1.45 2.71 17.00
CA LEU A 222 1.12 2.50 15.58
C LEU A 222 0.27 3.61 14.98
N ASP A 223 -0.44 4.37 15.81
CA ASP A 223 -1.16 5.59 15.43
C ASP A 223 -0.25 6.67 14.81
N GLN A 224 1.08 6.59 14.98
CA GLN A 224 2.02 7.45 14.24
C GLN A 224 2.11 7.09 12.75
N ALA A 225 1.90 5.83 12.38
CA ALA A 225 1.94 5.39 10.98
C ALA A 225 0.63 5.67 10.24
N GLU A 226 -0.50 5.82 10.95
CA GLU A 226 -1.83 5.98 10.34
C GLU A 226 -1.90 7.14 9.33
N PRO A 227 -1.43 8.37 9.62
CA PRO A 227 -1.55 9.48 8.67
C PRO A 227 -0.71 9.26 7.41
N ILE A 228 0.47 8.66 7.57
CA ILE A 228 1.39 8.35 6.47
C ILE A 228 0.72 7.33 5.54
N ILE A 229 0.18 6.24 6.09
CA ILE A 229 -0.52 5.22 5.31
C ILE A 229 -1.81 5.79 4.69
N ARG A 230 -2.56 6.61 5.43
CA ARG A 230 -3.78 7.26 4.95
C ARG A 230 -3.52 8.24 3.81
N SER A 231 -2.33 8.82 3.72
CA SER A 231 -1.96 9.68 2.59
C SER A 231 -1.68 8.91 1.30
N ALA A 232 -1.42 7.60 1.37
CA ALA A 232 -0.98 6.82 0.22
C ALA A 232 -2.13 6.40 -0.71
N ASP A 233 -1.88 6.50 -2.01
CA ASP A 233 -2.67 5.90 -3.08
C ASP A 233 -2.30 4.42 -3.26
N LEU A 234 -0.99 4.13 -3.24
CA LEU A 234 -0.40 2.79 -3.34
C LEU A 234 0.25 2.41 -2.00
N VAL A 235 -0.13 1.27 -1.45
CA VAL A 235 0.58 0.66 -0.31
C VAL A 235 1.26 -0.64 -0.74
N SER A 236 2.56 -0.74 -0.55
CA SER A 236 3.33 -1.95 -0.81
C SER A 236 3.94 -2.46 0.48
N PHE A 237 3.70 -3.72 0.80
CA PHE A 237 4.09 -4.35 2.05
C PHE A 237 5.03 -5.52 1.77
N ASP A 238 6.30 -5.42 2.17
CA ASP A 238 7.21 -6.57 2.22
C ASP A 238 7.01 -7.31 3.54
N ILE A 239 6.74 -8.61 3.47
CA ILE A 239 6.64 -9.49 4.64
C ILE A 239 7.94 -9.55 5.45
N GLY A 240 9.09 -9.25 4.84
CA GLY A 240 10.38 -9.04 5.49
C GLY A 240 10.43 -7.89 6.51
N ALA A 241 9.43 -6.99 6.52
CA ALA A 241 9.23 -6.01 7.59
C ALA A 241 8.82 -6.65 8.92
N ILE A 242 8.23 -7.85 8.86
CA ILE A 242 7.74 -8.62 9.99
C ILE A 242 8.85 -9.56 10.48
N ARG A 243 8.98 -9.70 11.80
CA ARG A 243 10.01 -10.57 12.36
C ARG A 243 9.77 -12.04 11.97
N ALA A 244 10.85 -12.78 11.76
CA ALA A 244 10.82 -14.18 11.35
C ALA A 244 10.05 -15.12 12.32
N SER A 245 9.94 -14.76 13.61
CA SER A 245 9.16 -15.55 14.58
C SER A 245 7.65 -15.50 14.34
N GLU A 246 7.16 -14.48 13.63
CA GLU A 246 5.76 -14.30 13.26
C GLU A 246 5.54 -14.62 11.76
N ALA A 247 6.53 -14.32 10.92
CA ALA A 247 6.49 -14.48 9.46
C ALA A 247 7.81 -15.07 8.93
N CYS A 248 8.00 -16.38 9.04
CA CYS A 248 9.21 -17.08 8.59
C CYS A 248 9.27 -17.31 7.07
N GLY A 249 8.16 -17.12 6.35
CA GLY A 249 7.97 -17.40 4.94
C GLY A 249 8.65 -16.41 3.99
N ASN A 250 9.92 -16.10 4.22
CA ASN A 250 10.78 -15.29 3.37
C ASN A 250 12.24 -15.73 3.61
N ALA A 251 13.00 -16.02 2.55
CA ALA A 251 14.40 -16.42 2.66
C ALA A 251 15.29 -15.37 3.35
N ASN A 252 14.89 -14.09 3.24
CA ASN A 252 15.59 -12.94 3.79
C ASN A 252 15.03 -12.50 5.17
N ALA A 253 14.15 -13.28 5.79
CA ALA A 253 13.49 -12.92 7.04
C ALA A 253 14.51 -12.64 8.18
N GLY A 254 14.33 -11.50 8.84
CA GLY A 254 15.16 -11.07 9.97
C GLY A 254 14.54 -11.36 11.34
N PRO A 255 15.33 -11.40 12.42
CA PRO A 255 14.80 -11.70 13.76
C PRO A 255 14.00 -10.54 14.38
N ASN A 256 14.21 -9.31 13.92
CA ASN A 256 13.53 -8.10 14.41
C ASN A 256 12.63 -7.55 13.31
N GLY A 257 11.50 -6.97 13.71
CA GLY A 257 10.50 -6.43 12.80
C GLY A 257 9.20 -6.18 13.54
N LEU A 258 8.14 -5.90 12.78
CA LEU A 258 6.78 -5.80 13.30
C LEU A 258 6.35 -7.12 13.97
N TYR A 259 5.47 -7.03 14.96
CA TYR A 259 4.64 -8.16 15.37
C TYR A 259 3.52 -8.41 14.34
N GLY A 260 2.93 -9.60 14.32
CA GLY A 260 1.87 -9.94 13.38
C GLY A 260 0.60 -9.08 13.55
N ASP A 261 0.24 -8.76 14.79
CA ASP A 261 -0.88 -7.87 15.10
C ASP A 261 -0.62 -6.41 14.67
N GLU A 262 0.61 -5.92 14.85
CA GLU A 262 1.05 -4.62 14.34
C GLU A 262 0.92 -4.57 12.81
N ALA A 263 1.37 -5.61 12.10
CA ALA A 263 1.25 -5.70 10.64
C ALA A 263 -0.22 -5.70 10.17
N CYS A 264 -1.08 -6.46 10.86
CA CYS A 264 -2.53 -6.45 10.61
C CYS A 264 -3.14 -5.06 10.83
N GLN A 265 -2.72 -4.33 11.87
CA GLN A 265 -3.19 -2.98 12.15
C GLN A 265 -2.74 -1.97 11.07
N LEU A 266 -1.52 -2.08 10.55
CA LEU A 266 -1.05 -1.24 9.44
C LEU A 266 -1.83 -1.53 8.14
N ALA A 267 -2.09 -2.81 7.85
CA ALA A 267 -2.94 -3.21 6.72
C ALA A 267 -4.37 -2.66 6.87
N ARG A 268 -4.90 -2.67 8.10
CA ARG A 268 -6.21 -2.06 8.40
C ARG A 268 -6.22 -0.55 8.16
N TYR A 269 -5.15 0.18 8.52
CA TYR A 269 -5.04 1.61 8.22
C TYR A 269 -5.05 1.89 6.72
N ALA A 270 -4.37 1.06 5.92
CA ALA A 270 -4.43 1.16 4.46
C ALA A 270 -5.86 0.95 3.94
N GLY A 271 -6.56 -0.06 4.46
CA GLY A 271 -7.97 -0.30 4.15
C GLY A 271 -8.86 0.90 4.48
N MET A 272 -8.69 1.50 5.66
CA MET A 272 -9.49 2.65 6.14
C MET A 272 -9.23 3.98 5.40
N SER A 273 -8.18 4.04 4.58
CA SER A 273 -7.86 5.21 3.79
C SER A 273 -8.86 5.39 2.66
N ASP A 274 -9.56 6.52 2.60
CA ASP A 274 -10.43 6.84 1.45
C ASP A 274 -9.63 7.09 0.16
N LYS A 275 -8.29 7.28 0.27
CA LYS A 275 -7.37 7.58 -0.84
C LYS A 275 -6.68 6.33 -1.40
N CYS A 276 -6.46 5.30 -0.58
CA CYS A 276 -5.80 4.08 -1.04
C CYS A 276 -6.64 3.39 -2.13
N SER A 277 -6.01 3.22 -3.29
CA SER A 277 -6.59 2.69 -4.52
C SER A 277 -5.90 1.41 -5.00
N SER A 278 -4.77 1.02 -4.42
CA SER A 278 -4.20 -0.32 -4.58
C SER A 278 -3.31 -0.73 -3.39
N VAL A 279 -3.22 -2.04 -3.13
CA VAL A 279 -2.33 -2.60 -2.10
C VAL A 279 -1.66 -3.88 -2.59
N GLY A 280 -0.38 -4.06 -2.27
CA GLY A 280 0.37 -5.27 -2.59
C GLY A 280 1.09 -5.85 -1.37
N PHE A 281 1.12 -7.18 -1.27
CA PHE A 281 1.89 -7.94 -0.28
C PHE A 281 2.89 -8.85 -0.99
N TYR A 282 4.17 -8.67 -0.71
CA TYR A 282 5.28 -9.21 -1.50
C TYR A 282 6.23 -10.08 -0.67
N GLU A 283 7.10 -10.80 -1.37
CA GLU A 283 8.19 -11.63 -0.82
C GLU A 283 7.74 -12.80 0.07
N TYR A 284 6.45 -13.16 0.05
CA TYR A 284 6.00 -14.40 0.66
C TYR A 284 6.44 -15.61 -0.15
N ASN A 285 7.27 -16.45 0.46
CA ASN A 285 7.79 -17.68 -0.11
C ASN A 285 7.34 -18.90 0.71
N PRO A 286 6.36 -19.66 0.20
CA PRO A 286 5.86 -20.86 0.87
C PRO A 286 6.93 -21.93 1.15
N THR A 287 8.04 -21.92 0.42
CA THR A 287 9.14 -22.89 0.63
C THR A 287 9.75 -22.76 2.03
N PHE A 288 9.72 -21.55 2.60
CA PHE A 288 10.24 -21.26 3.94
C PHE A 288 9.14 -21.24 5.01
N ASP A 289 7.91 -21.58 4.66
CA ASP A 289 6.74 -21.56 5.55
C ASP A 289 6.06 -22.94 5.62
N PRO A 290 6.74 -23.99 6.11
CA PRO A 290 6.23 -25.36 6.07
C PRO A 290 4.94 -25.55 6.87
N MET A 291 4.71 -24.72 7.89
CA MET A 291 3.51 -24.73 8.72
C MET A 291 2.43 -23.76 8.22
N GLY A 292 2.71 -22.96 7.19
CA GLY A 292 1.79 -21.98 6.63
C GLY A 292 1.48 -20.78 7.52
N GLN A 293 2.29 -20.52 8.54
CA GLN A 293 2.07 -19.45 9.52
C GLN A 293 2.10 -18.07 8.85
N THR A 294 3.04 -17.89 7.92
CA THR A 294 3.15 -16.62 7.19
C THR A 294 1.99 -16.45 6.22
N GLY A 295 1.59 -17.52 5.53
CA GLY A 295 0.39 -17.52 4.69
C GLY A 295 -0.89 -17.18 5.47
N MET A 296 -1.05 -17.72 6.69
CA MET A 296 -2.15 -17.39 7.59
C MET A 296 -2.13 -15.93 8.02
N LEU A 297 -0.95 -15.40 8.38
CA LEU A 297 -0.79 -14.01 8.79
C LEU A 297 -1.14 -13.06 7.63
N ILE A 298 -0.67 -13.33 6.41
CA ILE A 298 -1.01 -12.52 5.23
C ILE A 298 -2.53 -12.55 4.98
N ALA A 299 -3.16 -13.72 5.09
CA ALA A 299 -4.62 -13.82 4.99
C ALA A 299 -5.34 -12.96 6.04
N GLN A 300 -4.83 -12.89 7.27
CA GLN A 300 -5.36 -12.02 8.33
C GLN A 300 -5.08 -10.54 8.05
N MET A 301 -3.92 -10.19 7.51
CA MET A 301 -3.60 -8.82 7.08
C MET A 301 -4.57 -8.35 5.98
N ILE A 302 -4.85 -9.21 4.99
CA ILE A 302 -5.85 -8.94 3.94
C ILE A 302 -7.25 -8.82 4.56
N TRP A 303 -7.61 -9.70 5.50
CA TRP A 303 -8.88 -9.59 6.21
C TRP A 303 -9.00 -8.24 6.94
N CYS A 304 -7.96 -7.80 7.65
CA CYS A 304 -7.91 -6.51 8.32
C CYS A 304 -7.97 -5.32 7.34
N PHE A 305 -7.33 -5.45 6.17
CA PHE A 305 -7.46 -4.48 5.09
C PHE A 305 -8.91 -4.39 4.59
N ILE A 306 -9.57 -5.53 4.36
CA ILE A 306 -10.97 -5.60 3.93
C ILE A 306 -11.89 -4.96 4.99
N ASP A 307 -11.70 -5.30 6.27
CA ASP A 307 -12.43 -4.66 7.39
C ASP A 307 -12.24 -3.13 7.39
N GLY A 308 -11.00 -2.68 7.21
CA GLY A 308 -10.68 -1.27 7.07
C GLY A 308 -11.41 -0.61 5.89
N TYR A 309 -11.42 -1.27 4.73
CA TYR A 309 -12.07 -0.79 3.51
C TYR A 309 -13.58 -0.59 3.70
N TYR A 310 -14.28 -1.59 4.23
CA TYR A 310 -15.71 -1.46 4.52
C TYR A 310 -16.00 -0.52 5.71
N GLY A 311 -14.99 -0.27 6.57
CA GLY A 311 -15.02 0.73 7.64
C GLY A 311 -14.73 2.17 7.21
N ARG A 312 -14.43 2.43 5.92
CA ARG A 312 -14.13 3.76 5.37
C ARG A 312 -15.23 4.77 5.73
N LYS A 313 -14.83 5.89 6.32
CA LYS A 313 -15.75 6.94 6.78
C LYS A 313 -16.16 7.92 5.68
N LYS A 314 -15.48 7.88 4.51
CA LYS A 314 -15.70 8.81 3.40
C LYS A 314 -15.69 10.26 3.89
N ASP A 315 -14.64 10.59 4.63
CA ASP A 315 -14.44 11.91 5.21
C ASP A 315 -13.34 12.71 4.50
N ALA A 316 -12.90 12.23 3.34
CA ALA A 316 -12.20 13.00 2.32
C ALA A 316 -12.88 12.80 0.95
N PRO A 317 -12.96 13.83 0.07
CA PRO A 317 -12.53 15.22 0.28
C PRO A 317 -13.50 16.01 1.19
N MET A 318 -13.11 17.24 1.59
CA MET A 318 -13.82 18.08 2.57
C MET A 318 -15.18 18.62 2.10
N TYR A 319 -16.15 17.74 1.85
CA TYR A 319 -17.50 18.12 1.47
C TYR A 319 -18.58 17.22 2.10
N PRO A 320 -19.66 17.81 2.66
CA PRO A 320 -19.86 19.24 2.91
C PRO A 320 -18.97 19.78 4.03
N LYS A 321 -18.58 21.07 3.94
CA LYS A 321 -17.73 21.75 4.95
C LYS A 321 -18.30 21.69 6.38
N SER A 322 -19.62 21.55 6.53
CA SER A 322 -20.30 21.41 7.84
C SER A 322 -19.82 20.20 8.65
N ASN A 323 -19.28 19.17 7.99
CA ASN A 323 -18.75 17.96 8.62
C ASN A 323 -17.38 18.16 9.28
N TYR A 324 -16.79 19.35 9.19
CA TYR A 324 -15.43 19.61 9.65
C TYR A 324 -15.37 20.77 10.64
N MET A 325 -14.33 20.77 11.47
CA MET A 325 -13.93 21.89 12.32
C MET A 325 -12.61 22.43 11.79
N ILE A 326 -12.50 23.75 11.65
CA ILE A 326 -11.29 24.42 11.14
C ILE A 326 -10.60 25.12 12.31
N TYR A 327 -9.31 24.86 12.47
CA TYR A 327 -8.44 25.48 13.44
C TYR A 327 -7.35 26.25 12.71
N ARG A 328 -7.10 27.49 13.13
CA ARG A 328 -6.08 28.36 12.54
C ARG A 328 -5.06 28.71 13.61
N THR A 329 -3.79 28.69 13.24
CA THR A 329 -2.69 29.16 14.09
C THR A 329 -1.70 29.93 13.25
N THR A 330 -1.09 30.96 13.83
CA THR A 330 -0.12 31.83 13.16
C THR A 330 1.24 31.58 13.78
N LEU A 331 2.26 31.36 12.95
CA LEU A 331 3.64 31.26 13.43
C LEU A 331 4.21 32.66 13.65
N GLU A 332 4.79 32.91 14.83
CA GLU A 332 5.31 34.24 15.21
C GLU A 332 6.42 34.76 14.29
N ALA A 333 7.12 33.86 13.57
CA ALA A 333 8.34 34.18 12.84
C ALA A 333 8.18 34.40 11.32
N GLU A 334 7.08 33.96 10.68
CA GLU A 334 7.06 33.84 9.20
C GLU A 334 5.77 34.28 8.47
N ASP A 335 4.84 35.00 9.11
CA ASP A 335 3.56 35.46 8.50
C ASP A 335 2.70 34.33 7.87
N TYR A 336 3.03 33.05 8.07
CA TYR A 336 2.23 31.92 7.59
C TYR A 336 1.08 31.61 8.56
N GLU A 337 -0.14 31.59 8.01
CA GLU A 337 -1.31 30.99 8.67
C GLU A 337 -1.34 29.48 8.37
N LEU A 338 -1.25 28.67 9.43
CA LEU A 338 -1.45 27.22 9.34
C LEU A 338 -2.93 26.90 9.59
N VAL A 339 -3.53 26.17 8.66
CA VAL A 339 -4.92 25.75 8.73
C VAL A 339 -5.01 24.26 8.93
N PHE A 340 -5.57 23.86 10.07
CA PHE A 340 -5.85 22.47 10.41
C PHE A 340 -7.35 22.21 10.30
N VAL A 341 -7.70 21.00 9.91
CA VAL A 341 -9.08 20.57 9.74
C VAL A 341 -9.28 19.23 10.42
N LYS A 342 -10.32 19.16 11.25
CA LYS A 342 -10.73 17.95 11.96
C LYS A 342 -12.08 17.45 11.45
N SER A 343 -12.17 16.17 11.12
CA SER A 343 -13.46 15.52 10.79
C SER A 343 -14.31 15.33 12.05
N LYS A 344 -15.56 15.77 12.02
CA LYS A 344 -16.53 15.51 13.10
C LYS A 344 -17.02 14.05 13.11
N LYS A 345 -16.78 13.30 12.02
CA LYS A 345 -17.24 11.91 11.89
C LYS A 345 -16.24 10.90 12.45
N SER A 346 -14.95 11.19 12.33
CA SER A 346 -13.86 10.23 12.60
C SER A 346 -12.81 10.74 13.57
N ASP A 347 -12.89 12.01 13.96
CA ASP A 347 -11.86 12.73 14.71
C ASP A 347 -10.48 12.79 14.04
N ARG A 348 -10.36 12.36 12.78
CA ARG A 348 -9.13 12.44 11.96
C ARG A 348 -8.79 13.89 11.62
N TRP A 349 -7.49 14.17 11.49
CA TRP A 349 -6.96 15.50 11.21
C TRP A 349 -6.27 15.57 9.84
N TRP A 350 -6.34 16.76 9.25
CA TRP A 350 -5.61 17.18 8.06
C TRP A 350 -5.06 18.59 8.27
N MET A 351 -3.95 18.90 7.60
CA MET A 351 -3.44 20.25 7.45
C MET A 351 -3.56 20.69 5.99
N GLN A 352 -3.84 21.98 5.77
CA GLN A 352 -3.83 22.59 4.44
C GLN A 352 -2.43 23.14 4.16
N VAL A 353 -1.86 22.72 3.04
CA VAL A 353 -0.58 23.22 2.54
C VAL A 353 -0.83 23.96 1.23
N PRO A 354 -0.55 25.27 1.13
CA PRO A 354 -0.77 26.03 -0.09
C PRO A 354 0.22 25.62 -1.19
N TYR A 355 -0.18 25.75 -2.46
CA TYR A 355 0.74 25.63 -3.60
C TYR A 355 1.64 26.87 -3.71
N PHE A 356 2.81 26.75 -4.33
CA PHE A 356 3.70 27.89 -4.49
C PHE A 356 3.06 29.06 -5.27
N GLY A 357 3.37 30.30 -4.88
CA GLY A 357 2.82 31.53 -5.47
C GLY A 357 1.41 31.92 -4.97
N SER A 358 0.79 31.03 -4.19
CA SER A 358 -0.49 31.21 -3.51
C SER A 358 -0.28 31.92 -2.16
N LYS A 359 -0.87 33.11 -1.96
CA LYS A 359 -0.79 33.89 -0.71
C LYS A 359 -2.10 33.92 0.09
N SER A 360 -3.16 33.28 -0.39
CA SER A 360 -4.51 33.37 0.17
C SER A 360 -5.08 31.99 0.54
N VAL A 361 -5.75 31.94 1.69
CA VAL A 361 -6.46 30.78 2.28
C VAL A 361 -7.61 30.24 1.41
N ASN A 362 -8.02 30.99 0.36
CA ASN A 362 -9.04 30.60 -0.61
C ASN A 362 -8.48 30.00 -1.91
N GLU A 363 -7.17 29.86 -2.03
CA GLU A 363 -6.51 29.32 -3.22
C GLU A 363 -6.33 27.80 -3.13
N ARG A 364 -5.82 27.18 -4.20
CA ARG A 364 -5.62 25.72 -4.28
C ARG A 364 -4.68 25.29 -3.15
N PHE A 365 -5.08 24.27 -2.39
CA PHE A 365 -4.28 23.69 -1.30
C PHE A 365 -4.24 22.16 -1.43
N TYR A 366 -3.16 21.57 -0.92
CA TYR A 366 -3.03 20.14 -0.72
C TYR A 366 -3.43 19.78 0.71
N LEU A 367 -4.23 18.72 0.87
CA LEU A 367 -4.65 18.23 2.18
C LEU A 367 -3.76 17.10 2.64
N VAL A 368 -2.98 17.35 3.69
CA VAL A 368 -2.07 16.35 4.25
C VAL A 368 -2.69 15.76 5.51
N PRO A 369 -2.97 14.44 5.56
CA PRO A 369 -3.26 13.72 6.79
C PRO A 369 -2.23 14.06 7.88
N CYS A 370 -2.70 14.50 9.04
CA CYS A 370 -1.84 14.82 10.17
C CYS A 370 -2.47 14.34 11.47
N ARG A 371 -1.79 14.58 12.59
CA ARG A 371 -2.29 14.27 13.93
C ARG A 371 -2.61 15.53 14.72
N TYR A 372 -3.24 15.32 15.87
CA TYR A 372 -3.49 16.40 16.82
C TYR A 372 -2.19 16.97 17.40
N GLU A 373 -1.15 16.15 17.56
CA GLU A 373 0.16 16.56 18.06
C GLU A 373 0.83 17.58 17.12
N ASP A 374 0.64 17.46 15.80
CA ASP A 374 1.14 18.44 14.83
C ASP A 374 0.48 19.81 15.02
N TYR A 375 -0.83 19.81 15.34
CA TYR A 375 -1.53 21.04 15.70
C TYR A 375 -1.02 21.63 17.02
N GLN A 376 -0.76 20.80 18.03
CA GLN A 376 -0.21 21.28 19.31
C GLN A 376 1.18 21.91 19.14
N LEU A 377 2.03 21.31 18.30
CA LEU A 377 3.34 21.84 17.95
C LEU A 377 3.23 23.21 17.24
N ALA A 378 2.31 23.32 16.29
CA ALA A 378 2.03 24.57 15.60
C ALA A 378 1.48 25.67 16.52
N VAL A 379 0.71 25.30 17.56
CA VAL A 379 0.21 26.24 18.57
C VAL A 379 1.32 26.70 19.53
N SER A 380 2.35 25.87 19.78
CA SER A 380 3.52 26.30 20.54
C SER A 380 4.49 27.18 19.75
N GLY A 381 4.16 27.52 18.49
CA GLY A 381 4.96 28.39 17.63
C GLY A 381 6.02 27.65 16.79
N GLU A 382 6.02 26.31 16.79
CA GLU A 382 6.96 25.49 16.01
C GLU A 382 6.28 24.97 14.73
N MET A 383 6.96 25.05 13.59
CA MET A 383 6.41 24.56 12.32
C MET A 383 6.49 23.03 12.26
N PRO A 384 5.39 22.31 11.98
CA PRO A 384 5.45 20.86 11.82
C PRO A 384 6.27 20.45 10.60
N ASP A 385 7.22 19.53 10.78
CA ASP A 385 8.07 19.00 9.71
C ASP A 385 7.26 18.48 8.50
N LEU A 386 6.11 17.85 8.76
CA LEU A 386 5.21 17.33 7.73
C LEU A 386 4.68 18.45 6.82
N TRP A 387 4.35 19.60 7.40
CA TRP A 387 3.89 20.76 6.64
C TRP A 387 5.02 21.30 5.77
N TRP A 388 6.20 21.50 6.37
CA TRP A 388 7.38 22.03 5.68
C TRP A 388 7.81 21.16 4.50
N LYS A 389 7.99 19.84 4.74
CA LYS A 389 8.35 18.88 3.69
C LYS A 389 7.33 18.88 2.54
N THR A 390 6.04 18.96 2.87
CA THR A 390 5.00 19.01 1.84
C THR A 390 5.03 20.31 1.05
N HIS A 391 5.23 21.45 1.70
CA HIS A 391 5.33 22.74 1.04
C HIS A 391 6.51 22.80 0.06
N GLN A 392 7.68 22.24 0.43
CA GLN A 392 8.85 22.16 -0.45
C GLN A 392 8.59 21.34 -1.73
N LYS A 393 7.77 20.29 -1.67
CA LYS A 393 7.39 19.47 -2.84
C LYS A 393 6.32 20.11 -3.73
N LEU A 394 5.60 21.11 -3.21
CA LEU A 394 4.58 21.86 -3.94
C LEU A 394 5.13 23.11 -4.64
N GLN A 395 6.45 23.35 -4.52
CA GLN A 395 7.21 24.30 -5.34
C GLN A 395 7.48 23.69 -6.71
#